data_AF-A0A838FTU9-F1
#
_entry.id   AF-A0A838FTU9-F1
#
_cell.length_a   1.000
_cell.length_b   1.000
_cell.length_c   1.000
_cell.angle_alpha   90.00
_cell.angle_beta   90.00
_cell.angle_gamma   90.00
#
_symmetry.space_group_name_H-M   'P 1'
#
loop_
_entity.id
_entity.type
_entity.pdbx_description
1 polymer ?
#
loop_
_entity_poly.entity_id
_entity_poly.type
_entity_poly.pdbx_seq_one_letter_code
_entity_poly.pdbx_strand_id
1 'polypeptide(L)'
;MKLPPNGGLNLSVLDGWWCESYNGKNGWAIGAEIETGSIEFQNSVDITSLYQLLENQIVPLYYAKPDGKLPLAWLQLMRESIRSVTPMFNTHRMVQEYAERLYSPAARAYQEFARDHGRAATELSRWKAQMRKDWPQVRIDDVQIGNADRQNILVGETLDVTARLHLGAVAPEHVRVEAYHGEIEIDGVRNPQVEPLHQTQSHDGNGTYLYQGSVPASESGTYGFRVRVIPTHPHLMQAHELRLITWS
;
A
#
# COMPACT_ATOMS: atom_id res chain seq x y z
N MET A 1 -15.16 -11.48 12.66
CA MET A 1 -15.36 -12.85 12.12
C MET A 1 -15.79 -13.80 13.22
N LYS A 2 -16.69 -14.76 12.95
CA LYS A 2 -17.34 -15.59 14.00
C LYS A 2 -16.68 -16.95 14.25
N LEU A 3 -16.21 -17.61 13.19
CA LEU A 3 -15.70 -18.98 13.27
C LEU A 3 -14.36 -19.09 14.01
N PRO A 4 -13.33 -18.27 13.72
CA PRO A 4 -12.02 -18.38 14.34
C PRO A 4 -11.99 -18.19 15.86
N PRO A 5 -12.72 -17.23 16.48
CA PRO A 5 -12.79 -17.12 17.95
C PRO A 5 -13.33 -18.37 18.66
N ASN A 6 -14.09 -19.21 17.95
CA ASN A 6 -14.62 -20.48 18.44
C ASN A 6 -13.72 -21.68 18.07
N GLY A 7 -12.49 -21.42 17.63
CA GLY A 7 -11.53 -22.46 17.23
C GLY A 7 -11.83 -23.09 15.87
N GLY A 8 -12.74 -22.54 15.07
CA GLY A 8 -12.98 -23.08 13.74
C GLY A 8 -11.87 -22.73 12.73
N LEU A 9 -11.73 -23.58 11.72
CA LEU A 9 -10.78 -23.45 10.62
C LEU A 9 -11.52 -23.13 9.32
N ASN A 10 -10.90 -22.34 8.45
CA ASN A 10 -11.45 -22.03 7.14
C ASN A 10 -10.81 -22.89 6.05
N LEU A 11 -11.64 -23.32 5.11
CA LEU A 11 -11.28 -23.88 3.81
C LEU A 11 -12.10 -23.10 2.79
N SER A 12 -11.43 -22.23 2.03
CA SER A 12 -12.10 -21.31 1.10
C SER A 12 -11.15 -20.95 -0.04
N VAL A 13 -11.69 -20.52 -1.17
CA VAL A 13 -10.91 -19.74 -2.14
C VAL A 13 -10.38 -18.46 -1.48
N LEU A 14 -9.28 -17.93 -2.02
CA LEU A 14 -8.76 -16.62 -1.64
C LEU A 14 -9.67 -15.55 -2.24
N ASP A 15 -10.78 -15.28 -1.54
CA ASP A 15 -11.68 -14.16 -1.84
C ASP A 15 -12.04 -13.40 -0.55
N GLY A 16 -12.30 -12.11 -0.72
CA GLY A 16 -12.62 -11.15 0.34
C GLY A 16 -11.62 -11.19 1.49
N TRP A 17 -12.15 -11.31 2.71
CA TRP A 17 -11.36 -11.26 3.95
C TRP A 17 -10.34 -12.42 4.08
N TRP A 18 -10.54 -13.53 3.34
CA TRP A 18 -9.64 -14.67 3.44
C TRP A 18 -8.29 -14.36 2.77
N CYS A 19 -8.28 -13.60 1.67
CA CYS A 19 -7.03 -13.07 1.06
C CYS A 19 -6.19 -12.27 2.06
N GLU A 20 -6.86 -11.44 2.87
CA GLU A 20 -6.20 -10.56 3.82
C GLU A 20 -5.62 -11.31 5.04
N SER A 21 -6.16 -12.49 5.34
CA SER A 21 -5.91 -13.17 6.63
C SER A 21 -5.18 -14.50 6.51
N TYR A 22 -5.24 -15.15 5.36
CA TYR A 22 -4.61 -16.44 5.15
C TYR A 22 -3.08 -16.30 5.23
N ASN A 23 -2.46 -17.09 6.11
CA ASN A 23 -1.02 -17.05 6.33
C ASN A 23 -0.33 -18.41 6.10
N GLY A 24 -1.02 -19.35 5.46
CA GLY A 24 -0.55 -20.72 5.24
C GLY A 24 -0.56 -21.62 6.47
N LYS A 25 -0.91 -21.09 7.65
CA LYS A 25 -0.87 -21.83 8.93
C LYS A 25 -2.21 -21.80 9.69
N ASN A 26 -3.19 -21.03 9.22
CA ASN A 26 -4.45 -20.76 9.92
C ASN A 26 -5.70 -21.36 9.22
N GLY A 27 -5.50 -22.23 8.22
CA GLY A 27 -6.56 -22.85 7.44
C GLY A 27 -6.02 -23.31 6.09
N TRP A 28 -6.90 -23.38 5.09
CA TRP A 28 -6.57 -23.80 3.73
C TRP A 28 -7.16 -22.85 2.69
N ALA A 29 -6.41 -22.65 1.61
CA ALA A 29 -6.83 -21.94 0.42
C ALA A 29 -7.13 -22.94 -0.71
N ILE A 30 -8.29 -22.80 -1.37
CA ILE A 30 -8.67 -23.60 -2.54
C ILE A 30 -8.14 -22.90 -3.79
N GLY A 31 -7.35 -23.63 -4.58
CA GLY A 31 -6.81 -23.14 -5.84
C GLY A 31 -5.79 -22.02 -5.68
N ALA A 32 -5.05 -21.74 -6.76
CA ALA A 32 -4.41 -20.44 -6.94
C ALA A 32 -5.42 -19.50 -7.62
N GLU A 33 -5.28 -18.20 -7.40
CA GLU A 33 -6.02 -17.21 -8.18
C GLU A 33 -5.50 -17.25 -9.62
N ILE A 34 -6.38 -17.57 -10.58
CA ILE A 34 -6.02 -17.61 -12.00
C ILE A 34 -6.58 -16.35 -12.65
N GLU A 35 -5.69 -15.40 -12.94
CA GLU A 35 -6.07 -14.10 -13.51
C GLU A 35 -6.50 -14.20 -15.00
N THR A 36 -6.10 -15.28 -15.67
CA THR A 36 -6.34 -15.48 -17.11
C THR A 36 -6.94 -16.85 -17.40
N GLY A 37 -8.08 -16.88 -18.09
CA GLY A 37 -8.73 -18.13 -18.46
C GLY A 37 -10.25 -18.04 -18.48
N SER A 38 -10.91 -19.16 -18.76
CA SER A 38 -12.36 -19.27 -18.65
C SER A 38 -12.76 -19.65 -17.23
N ILE A 39 -14.00 -19.31 -16.85
CA ILE A 39 -14.56 -19.68 -15.55
C ILE A 39 -14.59 -21.21 -15.38
N GLU A 40 -14.83 -21.96 -16.46
CA GLU A 40 -14.82 -23.42 -16.47
C GLU A 40 -13.44 -23.99 -16.13
N PHE A 41 -12.38 -23.34 -16.60
CA PHE A 41 -11.01 -23.73 -16.26
C PHE A 41 -10.73 -23.50 -14.77
N GLN A 42 -11.03 -22.30 -14.23
CA GLN A 42 -10.89 -22.04 -12.78
C GLN A 42 -11.68 -23.06 -11.96
N ASN A 43 -12.94 -23.33 -12.32
CA ASN A 43 -13.77 -24.33 -11.63
C ASN A 43 -13.11 -25.72 -11.62
N SER A 44 -12.51 -26.14 -12.73
CA SER A 44 -11.83 -27.44 -12.82
C SER A 44 -10.60 -27.52 -11.89
N VAL A 45 -9.85 -26.41 -11.78
CA VAL A 45 -8.69 -26.30 -10.89
C VAL A 45 -9.13 -26.29 -9.43
N ASP A 46 -10.15 -25.49 -9.08
CA ASP A 46 -10.67 -25.35 -7.73
C ASP A 46 -11.25 -26.67 -7.21
N ILE A 47 -12.02 -27.38 -8.04
CA ILE A 47 -12.56 -28.70 -7.69
C ILE A 47 -11.43 -29.68 -7.41
N THR A 48 -10.40 -29.72 -8.27
CA THR A 48 -9.25 -30.61 -8.10
C THR A 48 -8.49 -30.27 -6.81
N SER A 49 -8.25 -28.98 -6.55
CA SER A 49 -7.59 -28.51 -5.34
C SER A 49 -8.39 -28.85 -4.07
N LEU A 50 -9.70 -28.65 -4.09
CA LEU A 50 -10.59 -28.98 -2.97
C LEU A 50 -10.50 -30.47 -2.61
N TYR A 51 -10.63 -31.37 -3.60
CA TYR A 51 -10.53 -32.80 -3.33
C TYR A 51 -9.15 -33.20 -2.82
N GLN A 52 -8.08 -32.65 -3.41
CA GLN A 52 -6.71 -32.91 -2.95
C GLN A 52 -6.48 -32.45 -1.50
N LEU A 53 -6.99 -31.28 -1.12
CA LEU A 53 -6.91 -30.77 0.25
C LEU A 53 -7.67 -31.65 1.22
N LEU A 54 -8.89 -32.07 0.87
CA LEU A 54 -9.69 -32.95 1.71
C LEU A 54 -9.01 -34.30 1.92
N GLU A 55 -8.63 -34.97 0.83
CA GLU A 55 -8.09 -36.33 0.83
C GLU A 55 -6.71 -36.40 1.49
N ASN A 56 -5.80 -35.49 1.13
CA ASN A 56 -4.39 -35.63 1.48
C ASN A 56 -3.98 -34.82 2.72
N GLN A 57 -4.78 -33.82 3.12
CA GLN A 57 -4.42 -32.94 4.24
C GLN A 57 -5.48 -32.94 5.34
N ILE A 58 -6.70 -32.50 5.05
CA ILE A 58 -7.71 -32.18 6.07
C ILE A 58 -8.21 -33.44 6.78
N VAL A 59 -8.66 -34.44 6.02
CA VAL A 59 -9.19 -35.69 6.60
C VAL A 59 -8.08 -36.43 7.37
N PRO A 60 -6.88 -36.68 6.82
CA PRO A 60 -5.79 -37.30 7.58
C PRO A 60 -5.42 -36.54 8.84
N LEU A 61 -5.31 -35.21 8.78
CA LEU A 61 -4.92 -34.38 9.94
C LEU A 61 -5.96 -34.40 11.05
N TYR A 62 -7.25 -34.39 10.70
CA TYR A 62 -8.34 -34.45 11.67
C TYR A 62 -8.39 -35.79 12.41
N TYR A 63 -8.16 -36.90 11.70
CA TYR A 63 -8.18 -38.25 12.28
C TYR A 63 -6.83 -38.70 12.86
N ALA A 64 -5.75 -37.98 12.61
CA ALA A 64 -4.42 -38.26 13.19
C ALA A 64 -4.43 -38.05 14.71
N LYS A 65 -4.63 -39.14 15.45
CA LYS A 65 -4.59 -39.19 16.92
C LYS A 65 -3.51 -40.18 17.38
N PRO A 66 -2.23 -39.79 17.42
CA PRO A 66 -1.13 -40.71 17.74
C PRO A 66 -1.28 -41.38 19.12
N ASP A 67 -1.89 -40.69 20.07
CA ASP A 67 -2.17 -41.17 21.43
C ASP A 67 -3.63 -41.65 21.62
N GLY A 68 -4.42 -41.68 20.55
CA GLY A 68 -5.84 -42.04 20.55
C GLY A 68 -6.78 -41.01 21.19
N LYS A 69 -6.27 -39.88 21.72
CA LYS A 69 -7.06 -38.91 22.48
C LYS A 69 -7.45 -37.71 21.63
N LEU A 70 -6.47 -36.89 21.26
CA LEU A 70 -6.70 -35.59 20.62
C LEU A 70 -5.83 -35.40 19.38
N PRO A 71 -6.36 -34.81 18.29
CA PRO A 71 -5.57 -34.47 17.12
C PRO A 71 -4.75 -33.19 17.40
N LEU A 72 -3.56 -33.35 17.99
CA LEU A 72 -2.73 -32.22 18.43
C LEU A 72 -2.39 -31.24 17.30
N ALA A 73 -2.12 -31.74 16.10
CA ALA A 73 -1.81 -30.90 14.95
C ALA A 73 -3.04 -30.09 14.48
N TRP A 74 -4.25 -30.67 14.55
CA TRP A 74 -5.50 -29.93 14.32
C TRP A 74 -5.71 -28.84 15.36
N LEU A 75 -5.49 -29.14 16.65
CA LEU A 75 -5.58 -28.16 17.73
C LEU A 75 -4.57 -27.01 17.55
N GLN A 76 -3.38 -27.30 17.02
CA GLN A 76 -2.39 -26.27 16.70
C GLN A 76 -2.90 -25.33 15.60
N LEU A 77 -3.52 -25.84 14.54
CA LEU A 77 -4.18 -25.01 13.53
C LEU A 77 -5.31 -24.17 14.14
N MET A 78 -6.13 -24.74 15.03
CA MET A 78 -7.22 -24.00 15.69
C MET A 78 -6.66 -22.83 16.50
N ARG A 79 -5.56 -23.04 17.23
CA ARG A 79 -4.87 -21.98 17.97
C ARG A 79 -4.30 -20.91 17.04
N GLU A 80 -3.76 -21.30 15.90
CA GLU A 80 -3.26 -20.36 14.89
C GLU A 80 -4.38 -19.51 14.27
N SER A 81 -5.52 -20.14 13.96
CA SER A 81 -6.74 -19.48 13.47
C SER A 81 -7.24 -18.43 14.48
N ILE A 82 -7.36 -18.81 15.76
CA ILE A 82 -7.71 -17.86 16.83
C ILE A 82 -6.70 -16.71 16.88
N ARG A 83 -5.41 -17.03 16.92
CA ARG A 83 -4.32 -16.06 17.13
C ARG A 83 -4.21 -15.05 16.01
N SER A 84 -4.27 -15.49 14.76
CA SER A 84 -4.05 -14.63 13.58
C SER A 84 -5.30 -13.86 13.18
N VAL A 85 -6.49 -14.47 13.25
CA VAL A 85 -7.71 -13.86 12.73
C VAL A 85 -8.43 -13.01 13.77
N THR A 86 -8.55 -13.47 15.02
CA THR A 86 -9.37 -12.77 16.04
C THR A 86 -8.94 -11.32 16.31
N PRO A 87 -7.65 -10.98 16.49
CA PRO A 87 -7.26 -9.59 16.77
C PRO A 87 -7.48 -8.69 15.56
N MET A 88 -7.35 -9.23 14.34
CA MET A 88 -7.51 -8.46 13.12
C MET A 88 -9.00 -8.26 12.80
N PHE A 89 -9.80 -9.32 12.84
CA PHE A 89 -11.20 -9.24 12.39
C PHE A 89 -12.17 -8.97 13.55
N ASN A 90 -11.84 -7.91 14.30
CA ASN A 90 -12.57 -7.42 15.47
C ASN A 90 -13.29 -6.10 15.16
N THR A 91 -14.60 -6.06 15.44
CA THR A 91 -15.43 -4.86 15.26
C THR A 91 -15.01 -3.70 16.16
N HIS A 92 -14.49 -3.96 17.37
CA HIS A 92 -13.95 -2.92 18.24
C HIS A 92 -12.80 -2.17 17.55
N ARG A 93 -11.82 -2.91 17.00
CA ARG A 93 -10.72 -2.35 16.23
C ARG A 93 -11.23 -1.55 15.03
N MET A 94 -12.15 -2.13 14.25
CA MET A 94 -12.74 -1.46 13.09
C MET A 94 -13.38 -0.12 13.48
N VAL A 95 -14.26 -0.11 14.49
CA VAL A 95 -14.94 1.12 14.94
C VAL A 95 -13.94 2.14 15.47
N GLN A 96 -12.94 1.71 16.24
CA GLN A 96 -11.88 2.59 16.73
C GLN A 96 -11.09 3.21 15.59
N GLU A 97 -10.61 2.42 14.62
CA GLU A 97 -9.87 2.92 13.47
C GLU A 97 -10.70 3.89 12.62
N TYR A 98 -11.99 3.61 12.42
CA TYR A 98 -12.89 4.55 11.74
C TYR A 98 -13.05 5.86 12.52
N ALA A 99 -13.24 5.78 13.84
CA ALA A 99 -13.38 6.94 14.70
C ALA A 99 -12.11 7.81 14.69
N GLU A 100 -10.94 7.20 14.82
CA GLU A 100 -9.65 7.89 14.93
C GLU A 100 -9.11 8.39 13.59
N ARG A 101 -9.22 7.58 12.54
CA ARG A 101 -8.60 7.86 11.23
C ARG A 101 -9.51 8.63 10.28
N LEU A 102 -10.83 8.54 10.44
CA LEU A 102 -11.80 9.14 9.52
C LEU A 102 -12.70 10.17 10.21
N TYR A 103 -13.51 9.76 11.19
CA TYR A 103 -14.55 10.63 11.75
C TYR A 103 -13.99 11.80 12.56
N SER A 104 -13.04 11.56 13.48
CA SER A 104 -12.47 12.63 14.30
C SER A 104 -11.67 13.66 13.49
N PRO A 105 -10.81 13.26 12.52
CA PRO A 105 -10.19 14.20 11.60
C PRO A 105 -11.20 15.00 10.78
N ALA A 106 -12.24 14.36 10.24
CA ALA A 106 -13.28 15.05 9.47
C ALA A 106 -14.05 16.08 10.31
N ALA A 107 -14.39 15.74 11.56
CA ALA A 107 -15.08 16.67 12.47
C ALA A 107 -14.21 17.89 12.82
N ARG A 108 -12.91 17.69 13.08
CA ARG A 108 -11.96 18.81 13.31
C ARG A 108 -11.83 19.69 12.07
N ALA A 109 -11.68 19.09 10.90
CA ALA A 109 -11.59 19.82 9.65
C ALA A 109 -12.86 20.63 9.37
N TYR A 110 -14.05 20.07 9.64
CA TYR A 110 -15.30 20.82 9.54
C TYR A 110 -15.29 22.06 10.45
N GLN A 111 -14.86 21.93 11.71
CA GLN A 111 -14.77 23.06 12.62
C GLN A 111 -13.82 24.14 12.12
N GLU A 112 -12.67 23.75 11.56
CA GLU A 112 -11.71 24.68 10.97
C GLU A 112 -12.28 25.38 9.74
N PHE A 113 -12.88 24.62 8.82
CA PHE A 113 -13.48 25.16 7.60
C PHE A 113 -14.73 26.00 7.85
N ALA A 114 -15.46 25.80 8.94
CA ALA A 114 -16.64 26.59 9.28
C ALA A 114 -16.30 27.97 9.88
N ARG A 115 -15.06 28.20 10.32
CA ARG A 115 -14.60 29.51 10.86
C ARG A 115 -14.57 30.57 9.77
N ASP A 116 -14.60 31.83 10.20
CA ASP A 116 -14.43 33.02 9.34
C ASP A 116 -15.31 32.99 8.08
N HIS A 117 -16.55 32.52 8.24
CA HIS A 117 -17.52 32.36 7.15
C HIS A 117 -17.03 31.48 5.98
N GLY A 118 -16.26 30.43 6.26
CA GLY A 118 -15.83 29.50 5.22
C GLY A 118 -14.64 29.97 4.40
N ARG A 119 -13.82 30.90 4.91
CA ARG A 119 -12.68 31.46 4.17
C ARG A 119 -11.70 30.37 3.71
N ALA A 120 -11.21 29.55 4.65
CA ALA A 120 -10.26 28.46 4.34
C ALA A 120 -10.84 27.44 3.33
N ALA A 121 -12.14 27.15 3.43
CA ALA A 121 -12.81 26.24 2.49
C ALA A 121 -12.89 26.85 1.09
N THR A 122 -13.19 28.15 1.00
CA THR A 122 -13.26 28.89 -0.27
C THR A 122 -11.88 28.98 -0.92
N GLU A 123 -10.84 29.29 -0.15
CA GLU A 123 -9.45 29.33 -0.61
C GLU A 123 -8.99 27.96 -1.11
N LEU A 124 -9.23 26.90 -0.33
CA LEU A 124 -8.91 25.53 -0.74
C LEU A 124 -9.66 25.13 -2.01
N SER A 125 -10.93 25.51 -2.16
CA SER A 125 -11.71 25.22 -3.36
C SER A 125 -11.14 25.92 -4.60
N ARG A 126 -10.76 27.20 -4.48
CA ARG A 126 -10.13 27.95 -5.57
C ARG A 126 -8.77 27.36 -5.94
N TRP A 127 -7.95 27.05 -4.93
CA TRP A 127 -6.67 26.39 -5.11
C TRP A 127 -6.81 25.03 -5.80
N LYS A 128 -7.79 24.20 -5.40
CA LYS A 128 -8.07 22.91 -6.04
C LYS A 128 -8.46 23.05 -7.52
N ALA A 129 -9.25 24.08 -7.85
CA ALA A 129 -9.64 24.35 -9.23
C ALA A 129 -8.44 24.82 -10.07
N GLN A 130 -7.63 25.72 -9.53
CA GLN A 130 -6.42 26.21 -10.19
C GLN A 130 -5.40 25.08 -10.40
N MET A 131 -5.18 24.26 -9.37
CA MET A 131 -4.25 23.13 -9.44
C MET A 131 -4.63 22.16 -10.55
N ARG A 132 -5.92 21.79 -10.68
CA ARG A 132 -6.39 20.93 -11.78
C ARG A 132 -6.18 21.54 -13.16
N LYS A 133 -6.32 22.87 -13.28
CA LYS A 133 -6.12 23.58 -14.54
C LYS A 133 -4.64 23.59 -14.95
N ASP A 134 -3.74 23.83 -13.99
CA ASP A 134 -2.32 24.04 -14.28
C ASP A 134 -1.49 22.75 -14.25
N TRP A 135 -1.97 21.70 -13.56
CA TRP A 135 -1.25 20.42 -13.42
C TRP A 135 -0.75 19.78 -14.71
N PRO A 136 -1.46 19.86 -15.87
CA PRO A 136 -0.94 19.31 -17.12
C PRO A 136 0.43 19.86 -17.55
N GLN A 137 0.87 20.99 -17.01
CA GLN A 137 2.19 21.57 -17.25
C GLN A 137 3.28 20.89 -16.40
N VAL A 138 2.92 20.24 -15.28
CA VAL A 138 3.86 19.63 -14.35
C VAL A 138 4.45 18.37 -14.96
N ARG A 139 5.77 18.38 -15.21
CA ARG A 139 6.52 17.25 -15.77
C ARG A 139 7.85 17.08 -15.05
N ILE A 140 8.31 15.83 -14.98
CA ILE A 140 9.67 15.50 -14.56
C ILE A 140 10.50 15.38 -15.83
N ASP A 141 11.42 16.32 -16.03
CA ASP A 141 12.24 16.41 -17.25
C ASP A 141 13.40 15.43 -17.23
N ASP A 142 13.99 15.19 -16.05
CA ASP A 142 15.15 14.32 -15.88
C ASP A 142 15.27 13.84 -14.43
N VAL A 143 15.78 12.61 -14.25
CA VAL A 143 16.09 12.02 -12.94
C VAL A 143 17.48 11.40 -13.01
N GLN A 144 18.37 11.88 -12.15
CA GLN A 144 19.77 11.48 -12.10
C GLN A 144 20.09 10.83 -10.77
N ILE A 145 20.97 9.83 -10.87
CA ILE A 145 21.59 9.17 -9.72
C ILE A 145 23.02 9.69 -9.59
N GLY A 146 23.33 10.24 -8.42
CA GLY A 146 24.64 10.82 -8.10
C GLY A 146 25.74 9.81 -7.81
N ASN A 147 25.39 8.56 -7.46
CA ASN A 147 26.34 7.50 -7.15
C ASN A 147 27.19 7.12 -8.38
N ALA A 148 28.49 6.92 -8.15
CA ALA A 148 29.46 6.57 -9.19
C ALA A 148 29.22 5.17 -9.77
N ASP A 149 28.90 4.20 -8.91
CA ASP A 149 28.38 2.89 -9.31
C ASP A 149 26.87 2.86 -9.03
N ARG A 150 26.08 2.83 -10.10
CA ARG A 150 24.60 2.83 -10.05
C ARG A 150 24.03 1.41 -9.96
N GLN A 151 24.84 0.39 -10.19
CA GLN A 151 24.41 -1.01 -10.26
C GLN A 151 24.77 -1.78 -8.99
N ASN A 152 25.84 -1.39 -8.29
CA ASN A 152 26.30 -2.04 -7.06
C ASN A 152 26.32 -1.06 -5.88
N ILE A 153 25.13 -0.75 -5.35
CA ILE A 153 24.99 0.01 -4.10
C ILE A 153 25.00 -0.99 -2.94
N LEU A 154 25.89 -0.81 -1.97
CA LEU A 154 26.00 -1.72 -0.83
C LEU A 154 24.86 -1.50 0.15
N VAL A 155 24.45 -2.57 0.84
CA VAL A 155 23.47 -2.46 1.93
C VAL A 155 24.03 -1.55 3.02
N GLY A 156 23.26 -0.54 3.41
CA GLY A 156 23.66 0.50 4.35
C GLY A 156 24.17 1.79 3.69
N GLU A 157 24.36 1.82 2.37
CA GLU A 157 24.63 3.05 1.62
C GLU A 157 23.33 3.79 1.26
N THR A 158 23.48 4.98 0.70
CA THR A 158 22.38 5.80 0.21
C THR A 158 22.52 6.07 -1.27
N LEU A 159 21.38 6.05 -1.96
CA LEU A 159 21.24 6.44 -3.35
C LEU A 159 20.90 7.93 -3.43
N ASP A 160 21.79 8.74 -3.97
CA ASP A 160 21.56 10.18 -4.12
C ASP A 160 20.74 10.44 -5.40
N VAL A 161 19.54 10.95 -5.22
CA VAL A 161 18.58 11.22 -6.28
C VAL A 161 18.49 12.72 -6.52
N THR A 162 18.63 13.11 -7.79
CA THR A 162 18.43 14.48 -8.25
C THR A 162 17.38 14.47 -9.35
N ALA A 163 16.29 15.22 -9.18
CA ALA A 163 15.21 15.34 -10.15
C ALA A 163 15.08 16.78 -10.63
N ARG A 164 15.02 16.95 -11.96
CA ARG A 164 14.74 18.23 -12.61
C ARG A 164 13.28 18.27 -13.05
N LEU A 165 12.52 19.21 -12.50
CA LEU A 165 11.07 19.30 -12.67
C LEU A 165 10.72 20.61 -13.35
N HIS A 166 9.77 20.57 -14.28
CA HIS A 166 9.12 21.77 -14.80
C HIS A 166 7.72 21.86 -14.19
N LEU A 167 7.45 22.92 -13.41
CA LEU A 167 6.19 23.10 -12.70
C LEU A 167 5.21 24.06 -13.41
N GLY A 168 5.68 24.76 -14.45
CA GLY A 168 4.87 25.76 -15.17
C GLY A 168 4.38 26.86 -14.24
N ALA A 169 3.06 27.08 -14.19
CA ALA A 169 2.43 28.06 -13.31
C ALA A 169 2.25 27.59 -11.85
N VAL A 170 2.54 26.33 -11.54
CA VAL A 170 2.38 25.78 -10.18
C VAL A 170 3.57 26.19 -9.32
N ALA A 171 3.27 26.83 -8.19
CA ALA A 171 4.30 27.26 -7.24
C ALA A 171 4.94 26.06 -6.51
N PRO A 172 6.26 26.04 -6.27
CA PRO A 172 6.97 24.94 -5.61
C PRO A 172 6.41 24.54 -4.23
N GLU A 173 5.88 25.48 -3.46
CA GLU A 173 5.26 25.23 -2.15
C GLU A 173 3.97 24.42 -2.23
N HIS A 174 3.37 24.32 -3.42
CA HIS A 174 2.14 23.57 -3.67
C HIS A 174 2.40 22.18 -4.24
N VAL A 175 3.65 21.74 -4.31
CA VAL A 175 4.02 20.38 -4.69
C VAL A 175 4.86 19.72 -3.61
N ARG A 176 4.71 18.40 -3.51
CA ARG A 176 5.64 17.53 -2.79
C ARG A 176 6.25 16.60 -3.82
N VAL A 177 7.57 16.50 -3.78
CA VAL A 177 8.36 15.64 -4.66
C VAL A 177 8.88 14.50 -3.81
N GLU A 178 8.68 13.28 -4.29
CA GLU A 178 8.94 12.07 -3.51
C GLU A 178 9.66 11.04 -4.38
N ALA A 179 10.68 10.40 -3.83
CA ALA A 179 11.25 9.17 -4.36
C ALA A 179 10.46 7.99 -3.79
N TYR A 180 9.77 7.27 -4.67
CA TYR A 180 9.01 6.06 -4.36
C TYR A 180 9.87 4.86 -4.73
N HIS A 181 10.19 4.00 -3.75
CA HIS A 181 11.14 2.90 -3.96
C HIS A 181 10.75 1.63 -3.19
N GLY A 182 11.28 0.50 -3.63
CA GLY A 182 11.07 -0.81 -2.99
C GLY A 182 11.62 -1.95 -3.85
N GLU A 183 11.45 -3.17 -3.36
CA GLU A 183 11.82 -4.38 -4.07
C GLU A 183 10.96 -4.56 -5.33
N ILE A 184 11.59 -4.85 -6.48
CA ILE A 184 10.87 -5.09 -7.75
C ILE A 184 10.37 -6.52 -7.79
N GLU A 185 9.08 -6.68 -8.06
CA GLU A 185 8.44 -7.93 -8.46
C GLU A 185 7.88 -7.82 -9.89
N ILE A 186 7.41 -8.94 -10.45
CA ILE A 186 6.91 -9.01 -11.84
C ILE A 186 5.81 -7.96 -12.10
N ASP A 187 4.97 -7.68 -11.10
CA ASP A 187 3.79 -6.81 -11.23
C ASP A 187 3.88 -5.49 -10.46
N GLY A 188 5.06 -5.12 -9.93
CA GLY A 188 5.23 -3.83 -9.27
C GLY A 188 6.34 -3.76 -8.23
N VAL A 189 6.11 -2.91 -7.22
CA VAL A 189 7.03 -2.68 -6.10
C VAL A 189 6.43 -3.26 -4.83
N ARG A 190 7.15 -4.18 -4.20
CA ARG A 190 6.78 -4.77 -2.91
C ARG A 190 7.23 -3.87 -1.76
N ASN A 191 6.35 -3.73 -0.76
CA ASN A 191 6.58 -2.91 0.45
C ASN A 191 7.14 -1.50 0.17
N PRO A 192 6.46 -0.70 -0.68
CA PRO A 192 7.00 0.56 -1.13
C PRO A 192 7.23 1.54 0.03
N GLN A 193 8.38 2.20 -0.01
CA GLN A 193 8.76 3.30 0.86
C GLN A 193 8.81 4.61 0.07
N VAL A 194 8.71 5.72 0.78
CA VAL A 194 8.62 7.06 0.19
C VAL A 194 9.55 8.00 0.92
N GLU A 195 10.53 8.56 0.20
CA GLU A 195 11.47 9.55 0.72
C GLU A 195 11.22 10.92 0.10
N PRO A 196 11.17 12.01 0.89
CA PRO A 196 10.98 13.34 0.35
C PRO A 196 12.22 13.82 -0.41
N LEU A 197 12.01 14.46 -1.56
CA LEU A 197 13.04 15.25 -2.23
C LEU A 197 12.81 16.73 -1.93
N HIS A 198 13.88 17.43 -1.58
CA HIS A 198 13.86 18.84 -1.20
C HIS A 198 14.39 19.71 -2.34
N GLN A 199 13.75 20.85 -2.54
CA GLN A 199 14.22 21.82 -3.53
C GLN A 199 15.60 22.36 -3.12
N THR A 200 16.59 22.27 -4.00
CA THR A 200 17.96 22.74 -3.71
C THR A 200 18.38 23.95 -4.53
N GLN A 201 17.74 24.19 -5.68
CA GLN A 201 17.98 25.38 -6.49
C GLN A 201 16.66 25.98 -6.98
N SER A 202 16.61 27.31 -7.00
CA SER A 202 15.46 28.08 -7.45
C SER A 202 15.66 28.57 -8.88
N HIS A 203 14.68 28.23 -9.73
CA HIS A 203 14.25 28.89 -10.96
C HIS A 203 15.37 29.35 -11.92
N ASP A 204 15.54 28.60 -13.00
CA ASP A 204 16.34 28.99 -14.18
C ASP A 204 15.67 30.04 -15.07
N GLY A 205 14.54 30.65 -14.64
CA GLY A 205 13.77 31.61 -15.45
C GLY A 205 12.58 30.98 -16.19
N ASN A 206 12.57 29.65 -16.35
CA ASN A 206 11.63 28.93 -17.22
C ASN A 206 10.64 28.02 -16.47
N GLY A 207 10.45 28.20 -15.16
CA GLY A 207 9.60 27.33 -14.35
C GLY A 207 10.20 25.95 -14.06
N THR A 208 11.53 25.79 -14.22
CA THR A 208 12.25 24.56 -13.87
C THR A 208 12.88 24.66 -12.48
N TYR A 209 12.86 23.55 -11.75
CA TYR A 209 13.33 23.44 -10.38
C TYR A 209 14.12 22.14 -10.18
N LEU A 210 15.13 22.20 -9.31
CA LEU A 210 15.93 21.04 -8.94
C LEU A 210 15.55 20.56 -7.54
N TYR A 211 15.25 19.28 -7.43
CA TYR A 211 14.93 18.60 -6.18
C TYR A 211 15.94 17.49 -5.92
N GLN A 212 16.41 17.37 -4.68
CA GLN A 212 17.41 16.39 -4.28
C GLN A 212 17.04 15.72 -2.96
N GLY A 213 17.49 14.49 -2.80
CA GLY A 213 17.32 13.69 -1.59
C GLY A 213 18.05 12.37 -1.72
N SER A 214 17.97 11.55 -0.69
CA SER A 214 18.70 10.29 -0.63
C SER A 214 17.76 9.15 -0.27
N VAL A 215 17.88 8.03 -0.96
CA VAL A 215 17.09 6.81 -0.73
C VAL A 215 17.97 5.78 -0.02
N PRO A 216 17.59 5.25 1.15
CA PRO A 216 18.41 4.27 1.86
C PRO A 216 18.37 2.90 1.17
N ALA A 217 19.54 2.29 0.97
CA ALA A 217 19.67 0.90 0.53
C ALA A 217 19.65 -0.03 1.76
N SER A 218 18.48 -0.19 2.37
CA SER A 218 18.32 -0.93 3.63
C SER A 218 18.28 -2.45 3.48
N GLU A 219 17.99 -2.95 2.28
CA GLU A 219 17.79 -4.37 2.01
C GLU A 219 18.54 -4.81 0.75
N SER A 220 18.92 -6.09 0.68
CA SER A 220 19.55 -6.69 -0.49
C SER A 220 18.51 -7.16 -1.50
N GLY A 221 18.70 -6.88 -2.79
CA GLY A 221 17.83 -7.37 -3.85
C GLY A 221 17.79 -6.42 -5.05
N THR A 222 16.94 -6.72 -6.03
CA THR A 222 16.68 -5.79 -7.13
C THR A 222 15.69 -4.74 -6.66
N TYR A 223 16.18 -3.51 -6.47
CA TYR A 223 15.39 -2.37 -6.04
C TYR A 223 15.04 -1.47 -7.21
N GLY A 224 13.80 -1.01 -7.23
CA GLY A 224 13.30 -0.03 -8.18
C GLY A 224 13.00 1.27 -7.45
N PHE A 225 13.20 2.39 -8.14
CA PHE A 225 12.67 3.66 -7.68
C PHE A 225 12.09 4.47 -8.85
N ARG A 226 11.13 5.33 -8.53
CA ARG A 226 10.63 6.38 -9.41
C ARG A 226 10.43 7.66 -8.62
N VAL A 227 10.54 8.79 -9.30
CA VAL A 227 10.19 10.08 -8.71
C VAL A 227 8.74 10.39 -9.05
N ARG A 228 7.99 10.90 -8.07
CA ARG A 228 6.65 11.44 -8.28
C ARG A 228 6.50 12.84 -7.73
N VAL A 229 5.60 13.59 -8.35
CA VAL A 229 5.15 14.90 -7.90
C VAL A 229 3.66 14.79 -7.57
N ILE A 230 3.28 15.30 -6.40
CA ILE A 230 1.90 15.35 -5.95
C ILE A 230 1.56 16.73 -5.37
N PRO A 231 0.33 17.23 -5.53
CA PRO A 231 -0.04 18.53 -5.01
C PRO A 231 -0.13 18.50 -3.48
N THR A 232 0.27 19.58 -2.83
CA THR A 232 0.22 19.73 -1.37
C THR A 232 -0.35 21.10 -0.98
N HIS A 233 -1.13 21.13 0.10
CA HIS A 233 -1.69 22.35 0.68
C HIS A 233 -2.03 22.11 2.16
N PRO A 234 -1.85 23.09 3.06
CA PRO A 234 -2.04 22.90 4.51
C PRO A 234 -3.40 22.32 4.91
N HIS A 235 -4.45 22.69 4.19
CA HIS A 235 -5.83 22.24 4.43
C HIS A 235 -6.24 20.97 3.64
N LEU A 236 -5.32 20.23 3.01
CA LEU A 236 -5.66 18.92 2.43
C LEU A 236 -5.82 17.88 3.53
N MET A 237 -6.93 17.12 3.47
CA MET A 237 -7.19 16.04 4.43
C MET A 237 -6.45 14.75 4.09
N GLN A 238 -6.09 14.58 2.82
CA GLN A 238 -5.35 13.42 2.32
C GLN A 238 -4.44 13.86 1.16
N ALA A 239 -3.27 13.24 1.05
CA ALA A 239 -2.29 13.56 0.01
C ALA A 239 -2.81 13.40 -1.42
N HIS A 240 -3.76 12.48 -1.64
CA HIS A 240 -4.27 12.11 -2.97
C HIS A 240 -5.65 12.68 -3.28
N GLU A 241 -6.11 13.69 -2.54
CA GLU A 241 -7.49 14.20 -2.67
C GLU A 241 -7.83 14.68 -4.09
N LEU A 242 -6.84 15.22 -4.81
CA LEU A 242 -7.03 15.70 -6.18
C LEU A 242 -6.89 14.60 -7.25
N ARG A 243 -6.34 13.43 -6.89
CA ARG A 243 -5.98 12.34 -7.83
C ARG A 243 -5.05 12.81 -8.96
N LEU A 244 -4.19 13.77 -8.66
CA LEU A 244 -3.16 14.28 -9.56
C LEU A 244 -1.81 13.75 -9.08
N ILE A 245 -1.11 13.02 -9.96
CA ILE A 245 0.24 12.52 -9.72
C ILE A 245 0.98 12.58 -11.05
N THR A 246 2.17 13.16 -11.05
CA THR A 246 3.09 13.12 -12.20
C THR A 246 4.24 12.20 -11.83
N TRP A 247 4.55 11.22 -12.69
CA TRP A 247 5.64 10.25 -12.50
C TRP A 247 6.76 10.47 -13.52
N SER A 248 7.99 10.14 -13.13
CA SER A 248 9.14 9.96 -14.04
C SER A 248 9.03 8.66 -14.83
#